data_AF-A0A6B3EUE0-F1
#
_entry.id   AF-A0A6B3EUE0-F1
#
_cell.length_a   1.000
_cell.length_b   1.000
_cell.length_c   1.000
_cell.angle_alpha   90.00
_cell.angle_beta   90.00
_cell.angle_gamma   90.00
#
_symmetry.space_group_name_H-M   'P 1'
#
loop_
_entity.id
_entity.type
_entity.pdbx_description
1 polymer ?
#
loop_
_entity_poly.entity_id
_entity_poly.type
_entity_poly.pdbx_seq_one_letter_code
_entity_poly.pdbx_strand_id
1 'polypeptide(L)'
;ELSPRSDLDLLLLHDGRAEPAAVAAVADRVWYPVWDLGLALDHSVRTPDEARKTAGEDLKVHLGLLDARHVAGDLGLTTALRSTVFADWRNQAPKRLPALHELCTERAERHGELRFLL
;
A
#
# COMPACT_ATOMS: atom_id res chain seq x y z
N GLU A 1 9.88 3.21 9.16
CA GLU A 1 10.61 4.47 8.97
C GLU A 1 10.74 4.67 7.45
N LEU A 2 11.21 5.82 6.96
CA LEU A 2 11.43 6.04 5.52
C LEU A 2 12.93 6.26 5.31
N SER A 3 13.53 5.53 4.38
CA SER A 3 14.93 5.74 4.04
C SER A 3 15.13 7.10 3.33
N PRO A 4 16.31 7.74 3.44
CA PRO A 4 16.58 8.99 2.75
C PRO A 4 16.42 8.82 1.23
N ARG A 5 15.49 9.58 0.61
CA ARG A 5 15.04 9.46 -0.79
C ARG A 5 14.19 8.24 -1.15
N SER A 6 13.56 7.58 -0.17
CA SER A 6 12.53 6.57 -0.48
C SER A 6 11.35 7.22 -1.18
N ASP A 7 10.80 6.54 -2.19
CA ASP A 7 9.50 6.88 -2.78
C ASP A 7 8.42 6.83 -1.69
N LEU A 8 7.40 7.66 -1.83
CA LEU A 8 6.23 7.68 -0.97
C LEU A 8 5.10 6.89 -1.64
N ASP A 9 4.58 5.87 -0.97
CA ASP A 9 3.43 5.10 -1.44
C ASP A 9 2.15 5.56 -0.73
N LEU A 10 1.20 6.16 -1.45
CA LEU A 10 -0.08 6.60 -0.88
C LEU A 10 -1.28 5.84 -1.44
N LEU A 11 -2.22 5.49 -0.56
CA LEU A 11 -3.48 4.87 -0.92
C LEU A 11 -4.63 5.76 -0.45
N LEU A 12 -5.40 6.30 -1.40
CA LEU A 12 -6.68 6.95 -1.11
C LEU A 12 -7.79 5.90 -1.10
N LEU A 13 -8.36 5.67 0.09
CA LEU A 13 -9.50 4.78 0.28
C LEU A 13 -10.82 5.54 0.24
N HIS A 14 -11.78 5.01 -0.51
CA HIS A 14 -13.16 5.50 -0.52
C HIS A 14 -14.16 4.35 -0.37
N ASP A 15 -15.34 4.62 0.15
CA ASP A 15 -16.38 3.62 0.43
C ASP A 15 -17.24 3.27 -0.80
N GLY A 16 -16.87 3.76 -1.98
CA GLY A 16 -17.61 3.57 -3.23
C GLY A 16 -18.93 4.34 -3.35
N ARG A 17 -19.28 5.20 -2.38
CA ARG A 17 -20.56 5.94 -2.40
C ARG A 17 -20.49 7.28 -3.12
N ALA A 18 -19.31 7.90 -3.14
CA ALA A 18 -19.09 9.15 -3.84
C ALA A 18 -18.97 8.94 -5.35
N GLU A 19 -19.42 9.92 -6.12
CA GLU A 19 -19.24 9.95 -7.57
C GLU A 19 -17.74 9.89 -7.93
N PRO A 20 -17.36 9.16 -9.00
CA PRO A 20 -15.95 9.04 -9.39
C PRO A 20 -15.24 10.38 -9.59
N ALA A 21 -15.95 11.38 -10.13
CA ALA A 21 -15.42 12.73 -10.32
C ALA A 21 -15.10 13.43 -8.99
N ALA A 22 -15.90 13.20 -7.94
CA ALA A 22 -15.64 13.76 -6.63
C ALA A 22 -14.40 13.11 -5.97
N VAL A 23 -14.25 11.80 -6.12
CA VAL A 23 -13.07 11.07 -5.64
C VAL A 23 -11.80 11.54 -6.38
N ALA A 24 -11.88 11.67 -7.70
CA ALA A 24 -10.78 12.19 -8.52
C ALA A 24 -10.36 13.61 -8.11
N ALA A 25 -11.34 14.50 -7.87
CA ALA A 25 -11.04 15.86 -7.43
C ALA A 25 -10.35 15.91 -6.05
N VAL A 26 -10.69 14.99 -5.13
CA VAL A 26 -9.97 14.86 -3.85
C VAL A 26 -8.57 14.31 -4.06
N ALA A 27 -8.43 13.25 -4.87
CA ALA A 27 -7.14 12.67 -5.22
C ALA A 27 -6.17 13.72 -5.78
N ASP A 28 -6.59 14.48 -6.80
CA ASP A 28 -5.77 15.55 -7.40
C ASP A 28 -5.30 16.56 -6.36
N ARG A 29 -6.22 17.00 -5.47
CA ARG A 29 -5.89 17.96 -4.41
C ARG A 29 -4.91 17.44 -3.36
N VAL A 30 -4.71 16.12 -3.26
CA VAL A 30 -3.73 15.50 -2.37
C VAL A 30 -2.43 15.25 -3.12
N TRP A 31 -2.47 14.73 -4.35
CA TRP A 31 -1.28 14.31 -5.09
C TRP A 31 -0.47 15.47 -5.66
N TYR A 32 -1.12 16.46 -6.28
CA TYR A 32 -0.40 17.58 -6.91
C TYR A 32 0.49 18.35 -5.93
N PRO A 33 0.03 18.72 -4.72
CA PRO A 33 0.91 19.36 -3.74
C PRO A 33 2.12 18.52 -3.36
N VAL A 34 2.00 17.18 -3.31
CA VAL A 34 3.13 16.30 -2.98
C VAL A 34 4.13 16.23 -4.14
N TRP A 35 3.65 16.17 -5.38
CA TRP A 35 4.51 16.22 -6.57
C TRP A 35 5.22 17.57 -6.72
N ASP A 36 4.53 18.68 -6.44
CA ASP A 36 5.10 20.03 -6.52
C ASP A 36 6.26 20.24 -5.53
N LEU A 37 6.32 19.45 -4.46
CA LEU A 37 7.44 19.42 -3.51
C LEU A 37 8.67 18.65 -4.04
N GLY A 38 8.59 18.06 -5.24
CA GLY A 38 9.66 17.28 -5.86
C GLY A 38 9.86 15.89 -5.24
N LEU A 39 8.86 15.39 -4.52
CA LEU A 39 8.88 14.04 -3.93
C LEU A 39 8.47 13.00 -4.97
N ALA A 40 9.18 11.87 -4.98
CA ALA A 40 8.74 10.69 -5.73
C ALA A 40 7.55 10.06 -5.01
N LEU A 41 6.40 10.00 -5.69
CA LEU A 41 5.13 9.54 -5.15
C LEU A 41 4.55 8.47 -6.08
N ASP A 42 4.36 7.26 -5.56
CA ASP A 42 3.43 6.28 -6.12
C ASP A 42 2.09 6.38 -5.38
N HIS A 43 0.99 6.24 -6.11
CA HIS A 43 -0.33 6.39 -5.51
C HIS A 43 -1.38 5.50 -6.15
N SER A 44 -2.41 5.19 -5.37
CA SER A 44 -3.59 4.49 -5.88
C SER A 44 -4.86 4.99 -5.20
N VAL A 45 -5.96 4.91 -5.94
CA VAL A 45 -7.31 5.22 -5.45
C VAL A 45 -8.11 3.94 -5.54
N ARG A 46 -8.60 3.44 -4.41
CA ARG A 46 -9.31 2.15 -4.37
C ARG A 46 -10.43 2.15 -3.34
N THR A 47 -11.44 1.35 -3.60
CA THR A 47 -12.33 0.83 -2.56
C THR A 47 -11.64 -0.25 -1.72
N PRO A 48 -12.14 -0.58 -0.52
CA PRO A 48 -11.61 -1.70 0.26
C PRO A 48 -11.61 -3.03 -0.51
N ASP A 49 -12.63 -3.28 -1.32
CA ASP A 49 -12.75 -4.51 -2.10
C ASP A 49 -11.72 -4.57 -3.23
N GLU A 50 -11.47 -3.45 -3.92
CA GLU A 50 -10.41 -3.36 -4.92
C GLU A 50 -9.03 -3.52 -4.30
N ALA A 51 -8.77 -2.85 -3.17
CA ALA A 51 -7.50 -2.98 -2.44
C ALA A 51 -7.25 -4.43 -2.02
N ARG A 52 -8.28 -5.10 -1.48
CA ARG A 52 -8.22 -6.51 -1.10
C ARG A 52 -8.01 -7.43 -2.31
N LYS A 53 -8.70 -7.16 -3.42
CA LYS A 53 -8.53 -7.93 -4.67
C LYS A 53 -7.11 -7.82 -5.18
N THR A 54 -6.56 -6.61 -5.28
CA THR A 54 -5.18 -6.40 -5.72
C THR A 54 -4.18 -7.07 -4.78
N ALA A 55 -4.39 -7.03 -3.46
CA ALA A 55 -3.58 -7.77 -2.49
C ALA A 55 -3.67 -9.30 -2.67
N GLY A 56 -4.82 -9.77 -3.16
CA GLY A 56 -5.04 -11.17 -3.56
C GLY A 56 -4.19 -11.58 -4.76
N GLU A 57 -3.97 -10.67 -5.70
CA GLU A 57 -3.29 -10.94 -6.98
C GLU A 57 -1.78 -10.65 -6.92
N ASP A 58 -1.35 -9.70 -6.09
CA ASP A 58 0.03 -9.25 -5.97
C ASP A 58 0.53 -9.34 -4.52
N LEU A 59 1.59 -10.11 -4.31
CA LEU A 59 2.22 -10.28 -3.00
C LEU A 59 2.81 -8.96 -2.46
N LYS A 60 3.41 -8.12 -3.30
CA LYS A 60 4.01 -6.84 -2.86
C LYS A 60 2.94 -5.89 -2.36
N VAL A 61 1.80 -5.80 -3.07
CA VAL A 61 0.66 -4.99 -2.62
C VAL A 61 0.13 -5.51 -1.29
N HIS A 62 0.04 -6.83 -1.12
CA HIS A 62 -0.39 -7.42 0.14
C HIS A 62 0.53 -7.02 1.31
N LEU A 63 1.85 -7.12 1.11
CA LEU A 63 2.84 -6.75 2.13
C LEU A 63 2.78 -5.26 2.45
N GLY A 64 2.66 -4.39 1.43
CA GLY A 64 2.49 -2.95 1.64
C GLY A 64 1.24 -2.60 2.46
N LEU A 65 0.13 -3.32 2.26
CA LEU A 65 -1.09 -3.12 3.04
C LEU A 65 -0.99 -3.63 4.49
N LEU A 66 -0.13 -4.62 4.76
CA LEU A 66 0.15 -5.05 6.15
C LEU A 66 0.88 -3.95 6.93
N ASP A 67 1.81 -3.25 6.26
CA ASP A 67 2.59 -2.15 6.83
C ASP A 67 1.90 -0.78 6.73
N ALA A 68 0.75 -0.70 6.04
CA ALA A 68 0.02 0.54 5.83
C ALA A 68 -0.36 1.22 7.14
N ARG A 69 -0.32 2.56 7.14
CA ARG A 69 -0.63 3.40 8.29
C ARG A 69 -1.75 4.37 7.94
N HIS A 70 -2.64 4.61 8.89
CA HIS A 70 -3.64 5.67 8.73
C HIS A 70 -2.96 7.03 8.82
N VAL A 71 -3.21 7.89 7.83
CA VAL A 71 -2.68 9.26 7.79
C VAL A 71 -3.77 10.27 8.11
N ALA A 72 -4.92 10.17 7.42
CA ALA A 72 -6.05 11.08 7.59
C ALA A 72 -7.36 10.48 7.06
N GLY A 73 -8.49 11.09 7.41
CA GLY A 73 -9.82 10.72 6.94
C GLY A 73 -10.56 9.77 7.91
N ASP A 74 -11.36 8.87 7.37
CA ASP A 74 -12.11 7.90 8.17
C ASP A 74 -11.20 6.77 8.67
N LEU A 75 -10.93 6.77 9.97
CA LEU A 75 -10.15 5.73 10.64
C LEU A 75 -10.84 4.35 10.57
N GLY A 76 -12.17 4.31 10.58
CA GLY A 76 -12.96 3.07 10.49
C GLY A 76 -12.72 2.34 9.17
N LEU A 77 -12.74 3.08 8.06
CA LEU A 77 -12.46 2.53 6.72
C LEU A 77 -11.06 1.91 6.64
N THR A 78 -10.06 2.62 7.17
CA THR A 78 -8.67 2.13 7.18
C THR A 78 -8.50 0.91 8.09
N THR A 79 -9.10 0.94 9.28
CA THR A 79 -9.01 -0.15 10.27
C THR A 79 -9.68 -1.43 9.76
N ALA A 80 -10.84 -1.29 9.10
CA ALA A 80 -11.55 -2.40 8.49
C ALA A 80 -10.72 -3.06 7.38
N LEU A 81 -10.14 -2.27 6.46
CA LEU A 81 -9.27 -2.82 5.41
C LEU A 81 -8.07 -3.57 6.00
N ARG A 82 -7.35 -2.95 6.94
CA ARG A 82 -6.15 -3.57 7.55
C ARG A 82 -6.47 -4.87 8.27
N SER A 83 -7.60 -4.91 8.99
CA SER A 83 -8.05 -6.12 9.69
C SER A 83 -8.32 -7.26 8.71
N THR A 84 -9.01 -6.97 7.60
CA THR A 84 -9.30 -7.96 6.55
C THR A 84 -8.04 -8.45 5.86
N VAL A 85 -7.16 -7.54 5.44
CA VAL A 85 -5.87 -7.90 4.80
C VAL A 85 -5.04 -8.78 5.73
N PHE A 86 -4.98 -8.45 7.03
CA PHE A 86 -4.24 -9.27 8.00
C PHE A 86 -4.82 -10.68 8.13
N ALA A 87 -6.15 -10.81 8.16
CA ALA A 87 -6.81 -12.12 8.18
C ALA A 87 -6.53 -12.92 6.90
N ASP A 88 -6.58 -12.27 5.74
CA ASP A 88 -6.27 -12.89 4.46
C ASP A 88 -4.81 -13.37 4.40
N TRP A 89 -3.87 -12.55 4.86
CA TRP A 89 -2.46 -12.95 4.98
C TRP A 89 -2.31 -14.23 5.80
N ARG A 90 -2.90 -14.26 7.01
CA ARG A 90 -2.80 -15.43 7.89
C ARG A 90 -3.35 -16.71 7.24
N ASN A 91 -4.46 -16.60 6.52
CA ASN A 91 -5.08 -17.73 5.84
C ASN A 91 -4.26 -18.21 4.64
N GLN A 92 -3.52 -17.32 3.98
CA GLN A 92 -2.78 -17.60 2.75
C GLN A 92 -1.27 -17.79 2.99
N ALA A 93 -0.75 -17.46 4.17
CA ALA A 93 0.66 -17.44 4.49
C ALA A 93 1.37 -18.76 4.12
N PRO A 94 0.86 -19.97 4.46
CA PRO A 94 1.54 -21.20 4.09
C PRO A 94 1.79 -21.35 2.57
N LYS A 95 0.90 -20.80 1.74
CA LYS A 95 1.02 -20.83 0.28
C LYS A 95 1.90 -19.71 -0.26
N ARG A 96 1.96 -18.56 0.42
CA ARG A 96 2.66 -17.35 -0.03
C ARG A 96 4.09 -17.23 0.51
N LEU A 97 4.42 -17.94 1.59
CA LEU A 97 5.74 -17.88 2.23
C LEU A 97 6.90 -18.24 1.28
N PRO A 98 6.80 -19.25 0.38
CA PRO A 98 7.87 -19.52 -0.58
C PRO A 98 8.14 -18.34 -1.52
N ALA A 99 7.09 -17.73 -2.09
CA ALA A 99 7.23 -16.57 -2.96
C ALA A 99 7.78 -15.34 -2.21
N LEU A 100 7.43 -15.17 -0.93
CA LEU A 100 8.04 -14.14 -0.08
C LEU A 100 9.54 -14.41 0.13
N HIS A 101 9.93 -15.66 0.35
CA HIS A 101 11.33 -16.03 0.50
C HIS A 101 12.13 -15.72 -0.76
N GLU A 102 11.61 -16.12 -1.93
CA GLU A 102 12.22 -15.80 -3.23
C GLU A 102 12.38 -14.29 -3.42
N LEU A 103 11.34 -13.49 -3.12
CA LEU A 103 11.39 -12.04 -3.21
C LEU A 103 12.49 -11.43 -2.32
N CYS A 104 12.64 -11.93 -1.09
CA CYS A 104 13.69 -11.50 -0.19
C CYS A 104 15.09 -11.87 -0.71
N THR A 105 15.25 -13.09 -1.23
CA THR A 105 16.52 -13.57 -1.81
C THR A 105 16.91 -12.75 -3.02
N GLU A 106 16.01 -12.53 -3.98
CA GLU A 106 16.28 -11.70 -5.15
C GLU A 106 16.65 -10.25 -4.78
N ARG A 107 16.06 -9.72 -3.71
CA ARG A 107 16.39 -8.36 -3.23
C ARG A 107 17.78 -8.33 -2.63
N ALA A 108 18.13 -9.33 -1.84
CA ALA A 108 19.46 -9.47 -1.25
C ALA A 108 20.55 -9.66 -2.32
N GLU A 109 20.29 -10.43 -3.37
CA GLU A 109 21.22 -10.61 -4.49
C GLU A 109 21.44 -9.31 -5.29
N ARG A 110 20.37 -8.54 -5.54
CA ARG A 110 20.44 -7.31 -6.33
C ARG A 110 21.02 -6.12 -5.57
N HIS A 111 20.76 -6.02 -4.27
CA HIS A 111 21.04 -4.81 -3.49
C HIS A 111 21.90 -5.04 -2.24
N GLY A 112 22.29 -6.29 -1.96
CA GLY A 112 22.98 -6.68 -0.72
C GLY A 112 22.08 -6.62 0.52
N GLU A 113 22.64 -6.97 1.68
CA GLU A 113 22.00 -6.77 2.98
C GLU A 113 22.22 -5.31 3.45
N LEU A 114 21.37 -4.38 3.02
CA LEU A 114 21.43 -2.99 3.48
C LEU A 114 20.46 -2.73 4.63
N ARG A 115 21.01 -2.30 5.77
CA ARG A 115 20.35 -2.09 7.07
C ARG A 115 19.43 -0.84 7.13
N PHE A 116 19.38 -0.02 6.09
CA PHE A 116 18.56 1.20 6.03
C PHE A 116 17.22 1.01 5.31
N LEU A 117 16.77 -0.24 5.15
CA LEU A 117 15.43 -0.60 4.67
C LEU A 117 14.55 -1.03 5.86
N LEU A 118 14.39 -0.13 6.83
CA LEU A 118 13.40 -0.20 7.91
C LEU A 118 12.77 1.17 8.09
#